data_AF-A0A967WH58-F1
#
_entry.id   AF-A0A967WH58-F1
#
_cell.length_a   1.000
_cell.length_b   1.000
_cell.length_c   1.000
_cell.angle_alpha   90.00
_cell.angle_beta   90.00
_cell.angle_gamma   90.00
#
_symmetry.space_group_name_H-M   'P 1'
#
loop_
_entity.id
_entity.type
_entity.pdbx_description
1 polymer ?
#
loop_
_entity_poly.entity_id
_entity_poly.type
_entity_poly.pdbx_seq_one_letter_code
_entity_poly.pdbx_strand_id
1 'polypeptide(L)' 'GVVLTTGSAGTIGCGDYMKELFPASKVAASEALQCPTLLLNGFGGHRIEGIGDKHVPWIHNLKNTDMV' A
#
# COMPACT_ATOMS: atom_id res chain seq x y z
N GLY A 1 -7.64 -9.77 -7.44
CA GLY A 1 -7.02 -9.12 -6.28
C GLY A 1 -5.57 -8.80 -6.58
N VAL A 2 -4.99 -7.83 -5.88
CA VAL A 2 -3.61 -7.34 -6.09
C VAL A 2 -2.88 -7.21 -4.75
N VAL A 3 -1.57 -7.43 -4.77
CA VAL A 3 -0.65 -7.17 -3.66
C VAL A 3 0.47 -6.29 -4.19
N LEU A 4 0.64 -5.09 -3.63
CA LEU A 4 1.56 -4.09 -4.15
C LEU A 4 2.30 -3.41 -3.02
N THR A 5 3.59 -3.19 -3.22
CA THR A 5 4.40 -2.41 -2.27
C THR A 5 4.09 -0.92 -2.39
N THR A 6 4.08 -0.20 -1.28
CA THR A 6 3.67 1.22 -1.25
C THR A 6 4.86 2.18 -1.16
N GLY A 7 5.05 2.98 -2.21
CA GLY A 7 5.72 4.28 -2.16
C GLY A 7 4.66 5.37 -2.25
N SER A 8 4.58 6.05 -3.40
CA SER A 8 3.61 7.14 -3.68
C SER A 8 2.13 6.76 -3.67
N ALA A 9 1.79 5.47 -3.52
CA ALA A 9 0.45 4.89 -3.62
C ALA A 9 -0.23 4.98 -5.02
N GLY A 10 0.44 5.48 -6.05
CA GLY A 10 -0.16 5.57 -7.39
C GLY A 10 -0.53 4.19 -7.97
N THR A 11 0.38 3.22 -7.88
CA THR A 11 0.17 1.88 -8.46
C THR A 11 -0.93 1.10 -7.74
N ILE A 12 -1.04 1.21 -6.40
CA ILE A 12 -2.05 0.49 -5.63
C ILE A 12 -3.48 0.98 -5.91
N GLY A 13 -3.63 2.19 -6.45
CA GLY A 13 -4.90 2.70 -6.97
C GLY A 13 -5.54 1.83 -8.07
N CYS A 14 -4.78 0.98 -8.77
CA CYS A 14 -5.39 0.01 -9.71
C CYS A 14 -6.33 -0.99 -9.02
N GLY A 15 -6.19 -1.16 -7.70
CA GLY A 15 -7.08 -1.97 -6.87
C GLY A 15 -8.53 -1.46 -6.86
N ASP A 16 -8.73 -0.14 -7.00
CA ASP A 16 -10.06 0.46 -7.07
C ASP A 16 -10.80 -0.02 -8.33
N TYR A 17 -10.15 0.12 -9.50
CA TYR A 17 -10.70 -0.37 -10.76
C TYR A 17 -10.87 -1.90 -10.77
N MET A 18 -9.97 -2.64 -10.11
CA MET A 18 -10.10 -4.09 -10.00
C MET A 18 -11.35 -4.50 -9.21
N LYS A 19 -11.74 -3.72 -8.19
CA LYS A 19 -12.98 -3.97 -7.43
C LYS A 19 -14.23 -3.55 -8.17
N GLU A 20 -14.16 -2.58 -9.08
CA GLU A 20 -15.27 -2.26 -10.00
C GLU A 20 -15.58 -3.45 -10.93
N LEU A 21 -14.55 -4.05 -11.54
CA LEU A 21 -14.72 -5.18 -12.46
C LEU A 21 -14.94 -6.52 -11.74
N PHE A 22 -14.28 -6.72 -10.60
CA PHE A 22 -14.30 -7.96 -9.83
C PHE A 22 -14.53 -7.65 -8.34
N PRO A 23 -15.78 -7.48 -7.89
CA PRO A 23 -16.10 -6.98 -6.54
C PRO A 23 -15.54 -7.80 -5.37
N ALA A 24 -15.27 -9.10 -5.59
CA ALA A 24 -14.67 -9.97 -4.58
C ALA A 24 -13.13 -9.82 -4.47
N SER A 25 -12.50 -9.04 -5.34
CA SER A 25 -11.05 -8.81 -5.32
C SER A 25 -10.61 -8.15 -4.03
N LYS A 26 -9.47 -8.62 -3.52
CA LYS A 26 -8.77 -8.02 -2.38
C LYS A 26 -7.60 -7.15 -2.84
N VAL A 27 -7.38 -6.04 -2.14
CA VAL A 27 -6.27 -5.11 -2.35
C VAL A 27 -5.38 -5.13 -1.10
N ALA A 28 -4.13 -5.52 -1.27
CA ALA A 28 -3.16 -5.62 -0.20
C ALA A 28 -2.01 -4.62 -0.41
N ALA A 29 -1.74 -3.80 0.59
CA ALA A 29 -0.52 -3.01 0.66
C ALA A 29 0.60 -3.85 1.26
N SER A 30 1.82 -3.74 0.73
CA SER A 30 3.00 -4.40 1.28
C SER A 30 4.05 -3.36 1.67
N GLU A 31 4.71 -3.57 2.79
CA GLU A 31 5.67 -2.63 3.36
C GLU A 31 7.01 -3.28 3.66
N ALA A 32 8.07 -2.47 3.74
CA ALA A 32 9.35 -2.93 4.26
C ALA A 32 9.21 -3.25 5.75
N LEU A 33 9.54 -4.49 6.14
CA LEU A 33 9.46 -4.95 7.54
C LEU A 33 10.28 -4.08 8.50
N GLN A 34 11.40 -3.54 8.04
CA GLN A 34 12.32 -2.71 8.83
C GLN A 34 11.83 -1.26 8.99
N CYS A 35 10.77 -0.87 8.26
CA CYS A 35 10.21 0.48 8.28
C CYS A 35 8.71 0.50 7.90
N PRO A 36 7.83 -0.23 8.60
CA PRO A 36 6.45 -0.39 8.17
C PRO A 36 5.64 0.86 8.56
N THR A 37 5.20 1.61 7.56
CA THR A 37 4.58 2.93 7.70
C THR A 37 3.15 2.82 8.23
N LEU A 38 2.37 1.91 7.67
CA LEU A 38 0.97 1.67 8.03
C LEU A 38 0.85 0.83 9.30
N LEU A 39 1.71 -0.17 9.50
CA LEU A 39 1.62 -1.04 10.68
C LEU A 39 2.26 -0.44 11.94
N LEU A 40 3.45 0.19 11.85
CA LEU A 40 4.21 0.64 13.02
C LEU A 40 4.74 2.08 12.87
N ASN A 41 3.98 2.94 12.21
CA ASN A 41 4.26 4.38 12.11
C ASN A 41 5.61 4.73 11.45
N GLY A 42 6.15 3.84 10.62
CA GLY A 42 7.28 4.15 9.73
C GLY A 42 8.61 4.40 10.43
N PHE A 43 8.79 3.93 11.66
CA PHE A 43 10.08 4.00 12.35
C PHE A 43 11.10 3.05 11.71
N GLY A 44 12.36 3.49 11.62
CA GLY A 44 13.47 2.69 11.09
C GLY A 44 13.91 3.11 9.69
N GLY A 45 14.42 2.16 8.92
CA GLY A 45 14.95 2.39 7.58
C GLY A 45 15.27 1.08 6.87
N HIS A 46 15.28 1.13 5.54
CA HIS A 46 15.52 -0.03 4.68
C HIS A 46 16.22 0.40 3.38
N ARG A 47 16.63 -0.56 2.55
CA ARG A 47 17.26 -0.35 1.23
C ARG A 47 16.42 -0.97 0.10
N ILE A 48 15.10 -0.85 0.22
CA ILE A 48 14.16 -1.29 -0.80
C ILE A 48 13.70 -0.02 -1.51
N GLU A 49 14.40 0.32 -2.60
CA GLU A 49 14.24 1.60 -3.27
C GLU A 49 12.84 1.76 -3.87
N GLY A 50 12.27 2.96 -3.74
CA GLY A 50 10.96 3.32 -4.30
C GLY A 50 9.73 2.98 -3.45
N ILE A 51 9.92 2.48 -2.22
CA ILE A 51 8.83 2.19 -1.26
C ILE A 51 9.18 2.73 0.14
N GLY A 52 8.22 2.70 1.06
CA GLY A 52 8.47 2.99 2.47
C GLY A 52 8.71 4.48 2.74
N ASP A 53 7.81 5.32 2.22
CA ASP A 53 7.90 6.78 2.28
C ASP A 53 7.78 7.38 3.70
N LYS A 54 7.57 6.54 4.74
CA LYS A 54 7.43 6.90 6.16
C LYS A 54 6.26 7.83 6.50
N HIS A 55 5.39 8.08 5.53
CA HIS A 55 4.14 8.78 5.70
C HIS A 55 3.09 8.11 4.80
N VAL A 56 1.81 8.26 5.15
CA VAL A 56 0.72 7.80 4.30
C VAL A 56 0.46 8.85 3.22
N PRO A 57 0.66 8.55 1.93
CA PRO A 57 0.41 9.53 0.86
C PRO A 57 -1.08 9.89 0.80
N TRP A 58 -1.39 11.16 0.55
CA TRP A 58 -2.77 11.66 0.50
C TRP A 58 -3.66 10.90 -0.51
N ILE A 59 -3.07 10.41 -1.60
CA ILE A 59 -3.80 9.71 -2.66
C ILE A 59 -4.08 8.23 -2.34
N HIS A 60 -3.56 7.69 -1.24
CA HIS A 60 -3.79 6.29 -0.86
C HIS A 60 -5.23 6.11 -0.37
N ASN A 61 -6.06 5.42 -1.16
CA ASN A 61 -7.41 5.02 -0.76
C ASN A 61 -7.39 3.89 0.29
N LEU A 62 -7.17 4.24 1.55
CA LEU A 62 -7.12 3.27 2.66
C LEU A 62 -8.44 2.55 2.90
N LYS A 63 -9.59 3.20 2.61
CA LYS A 63 -10.90 2.56 2.75
C LYS A 63 -11.07 1.35 1.85
N ASN A 64 -10.38 1.34 0.71
CA ASN A 64 -10.46 0.26 -0.26
C ASN A 64 -9.29 -0.73 -0.17
N THR A 65 -8.33 -0.49 0.72
CA THR A 65 -7.24 -1.42 1.04
C THR A 65 -7.73 -2.42 2.08
N ASP A 66 -7.70 -3.71 1.78
CA ASP A 66 -8.25 -4.77 2.65
C ASP A 66 -7.24 -5.27 3.69
N MET A 67 -5.94 -5.17 3.40
CA MET A 67 -4.88 -5.70 4.25
C MET A 67 -3.58 -4.94 4.04
N VAL A 68 -2.73 -4.99 5.07
CA VAL A 68 -1.33 -4.59 5.08
C VAL A 68 -0.51 -5.78 5.54
#